data_AF-A0A660MKC3-F1
#
_entry.id   AF-A0A660MKC3-F1
#
_cell.length_a   1.000
_cell.length_b   1.000
_cell.length_c   1.000
_cell.angle_alpha   90.00
_cell.angle_beta   90.00
_cell.angle_gamma   90.00
#
_symmetry.space_group_name_H-M   'P 1'
#
loop_
_entity.id
_entity.type
_entity.pdbx_description
1 polymer ?
#
loop_
_entity_poly.entity_id
_entity_poly.type
_entity_poly.pdbx_seq_one_letter_code
_entity_poly.pdbx_strand_id
1 'polypeptide(L)'
;EVPQPEKQPAHIDYFPEASTVFSAAQPWLEKYLLPLASFDLASLDPALGDVRLHFIKPNEGCIGDDTQVTYTDYCGANWLCFHLEDDGTYRFLAEEDYFLGENATPDAQKYFAKVRASYQQIKQLYRESGVVVQWLDHYNLPCFGGPPIFLPYFYQGNWSTIEPPAAFTTKDYDNWDKEADIRYQGRRFICIAADASYYWGEGLADTIFLLYEPHSRLVLMTFDYT
;
A
#
# COMPACT_ATOMS: atom_id res chain seq x y z
N GLU A 1 -8.69 -26.08 18.16
CA GLU A 1 -9.49 -25.55 17.04
C GLU A 1 -8.80 -25.95 15.74
N VAL A 2 -9.56 -26.30 14.71
CA VAL A 2 -8.98 -26.47 13.36
C VAL A 2 -8.64 -25.06 12.88
N PRO A 3 -7.40 -24.77 12.43
CA PRO A 3 -7.08 -23.48 11.83
C PRO A 3 -8.08 -23.21 10.72
N GLN A 4 -8.78 -22.08 10.79
CA GLN A 4 -9.58 -21.68 9.64
C GLN A 4 -8.63 -21.51 8.44
N PRO A 5 -9.00 -21.98 7.25
CA PRO A 5 -8.22 -21.66 6.07
C PRO A 5 -8.10 -20.14 5.97
N GLU A 6 -6.89 -19.64 5.73
CA GLU A 6 -6.66 -18.21 5.53
C GLU A 6 -7.62 -17.71 4.45
N LYS A 7 -8.44 -16.71 4.79
CA LYS A 7 -9.34 -16.08 3.82
C LYS A 7 -8.47 -15.41 2.76
N GLN A 8 -8.76 -15.67 1.49
CA GLN A 8 -8.08 -15.03 0.35
C GLN A 8 -9.10 -14.73 -0.74
N PRO A 9 -8.90 -13.69 -1.57
CA PRO A 9 -9.69 -13.46 -2.76
C PRO A 9 -9.64 -14.67 -3.71
N ALA A 10 -10.72 -14.86 -4.47
CA ALA A 10 -10.78 -15.96 -5.45
C ALA A 10 -9.77 -15.77 -6.60
N HIS A 11 -9.45 -14.52 -6.93
CA HIS A 11 -8.47 -14.15 -7.95
C HIS A 11 -7.67 -12.93 -7.51
N ILE A 12 -6.38 -12.93 -7.82
CA ILE A 12 -5.44 -11.84 -7.55
C ILE A 12 -4.70 -11.54 -8.84
N ASP A 13 -4.84 -10.30 -9.33
CA ASP A 13 -4.07 -9.78 -10.45
C ASP A 13 -2.77 -9.21 -9.92
N TYR A 14 -1.67 -9.94 -10.08
CA TYR A 14 -0.34 -9.47 -9.70
C TYR A 14 0.21 -8.48 -10.73
N PHE A 15 0.91 -7.46 -10.21
CA PHE A 15 1.57 -6.41 -10.99
C PHE A 15 0.66 -5.75 -12.04
N PRO A 16 -0.54 -5.27 -11.66
CA PRO A 16 -1.46 -4.64 -12.58
C PRO A 16 -0.80 -3.43 -13.26
N GLU A 17 -1.36 -3.01 -14.40
CA GLU A 17 -0.90 -1.80 -15.06
C GLU A 17 -1.34 -0.57 -14.26
N ALA A 18 -0.48 0.44 -14.17
CA ALA A 18 -0.76 1.63 -13.37
C ALA A 18 -2.03 2.36 -13.83
N SER A 19 -2.32 2.32 -15.13
CA SER A 19 -3.53 2.87 -15.74
C SER A 19 -4.84 2.18 -15.33
N THR A 20 -4.79 0.98 -14.75
CA THR A 20 -5.97 0.30 -14.19
C THR A 20 -6.08 0.47 -12.68
N VAL A 21 -5.16 1.20 -12.06
CA VAL A 21 -5.04 1.38 -10.61
C VAL A 21 -5.22 2.83 -10.22
N PHE A 22 -4.64 3.75 -10.99
CA PHE A 22 -4.67 5.18 -10.69
C PHE A 22 -5.62 5.93 -11.63
N SER A 23 -6.30 6.93 -11.09
CA SER A 23 -7.19 7.80 -11.85
C SER A 23 -6.46 8.45 -13.02
N ALA A 24 -7.10 8.51 -14.19
CA ALA A 24 -6.55 9.16 -15.38
C ALA A 24 -6.29 10.67 -15.18
N ALA A 25 -6.84 11.28 -14.13
CA ALA A 25 -6.56 12.67 -13.75
C ALA A 25 -5.17 12.84 -13.08
N GLN A 26 -4.59 11.76 -12.55
CA GLN A 26 -3.31 11.75 -11.83
C GLN A 26 -2.34 10.71 -12.43
N PRO A 27 -2.03 10.79 -13.74
CA PRO A 27 -1.16 9.81 -14.40
C PRO A 27 0.26 9.79 -13.82
N TRP A 28 0.67 10.88 -13.18
CA TRP A 28 1.98 11.03 -12.55
C TRP A 28 2.21 10.09 -11.36
N LEU A 29 1.17 9.50 -10.76
CA LEU A 29 1.30 8.57 -9.64
C LEU A 29 2.17 7.34 -9.97
N GLU A 30 2.19 6.89 -11.23
CA GLU A 30 3.02 5.75 -11.66
C GLU A 30 4.52 5.98 -11.49
N LYS A 31 4.96 7.25 -11.40
CA LYS A 31 6.36 7.60 -11.15
C LYS A 31 6.79 7.28 -9.72
N TYR A 32 5.84 7.23 -8.78
CA TYR A 32 6.09 7.20 -7.34
C TYR A 32 5.57 5.92 -6.67
N LEU A 33 4.45 5.41 -7.16
CA LEU A 33 3.73 4.29 -6.59
C LEU A 33 3.75 3.09 -7.54
N LEU A 34 4.01 1.92 -6.97
CA LEU A 34 4.18 0.66 -7.67
C LEU A 34 3.01 -0.27 -7.33
N PRO A 35 2.14 -0.59 -8.30
CA PRO A 35 1.02 -1.50 -8.06
C PRO A 35 1.45 -2.96 -7.86
N LEU A 36 1.09 -3.56 -6.73
CA LEU A 36 1.53 -4.90 -6.36
C LEU A 36 0.51 -5.97 -6.75
N ALA A 37 -0.74 -5.74 -6.35
CA ALA A 37 -1.83 -6.70 -6.56
C ALA A 37 -3.17 -5.96 -6.67
N SER A 38 -4.11 -6.53 -7.43
CA SER A 38 -5.52 -6.11 -7.42
C SER A 38 -6.44 -7.30 -7.21
N PHE A 39 -7.55 -7.09 -6.51
CA PHE A 39 -8.48 -8.16 -6.19
C PHE A 39 -9.88 -7.61 -5.92
N ASP A 40 -10.89 -8.44 -6.15
CA ASP A 40 -12.29 -8.10 -5.90
C ASP A 40 -12.63 -8.40 -4.45
N LEU A 41 -13.04 -7.36 -3.72
CA LEU A 41 -13.28 -7.44 -2.28
C LEU A 41 -14.45 -8.36 -1.93
N ALA A 42 -15.47 -8.42 -2.77
CA ALA A 42 -16.60 -9.34 -2.59
C ALA A 42 -16.18 -10.82 -2.67
N SER A 43 -15.07 -11.15 -3.34
CA SER A 43 -14.54 -12.51 -3.38
C SER A 43 -13.81 -12.91 -2.10
N LEU A 44 -13.32 -11.93 -1.33
CA LEU A 44 -12.72 -12.13 -0.02
C LEU A 44 -13.81 -12.20 1.08
N ASP A 45 -14.70 -11.21 1.09
CA ASP A 45 -15.88 -11.18 1.96
C ASP A 45 -16.98 -10.30 1.35
N PRO A 46 -18.11 -10.87 0.91
CA PRO A 46 -19.19 -10.10 0.30
C PRO A 46 -19.75 -8.97 1.17
N ALA A 47 -19.60 -9.05 2.50
CA ALA A 47 -20.07 -8.01 3.41
C ALA A 47 -19.24 -6.72 3.35
N LEU A 48 -18.04 -6.77 2.77
CA LEU A 48 -17.14 -5.63 2.64
C LEU A 48 -17.40 -4.77 1.39
N GLY A 49 -18.25 -5.26 0.49
CA GLY A 49 -18.70 -4.54 -0.70
C GLY A 49 -18.16 -5.12 -2.01
N ASP A 50 -18.85 -4.76 -3.10
CA ASP A 50 -18.51 -5.17 -4.46
C ASP A 50 -17.64 -4.10 -5.12
N VAL A 51 -16.38 -4.07 -4.70
CA VAL A 51 -15.36 -3.14 -5.20
C VAL A 51 -14.07 -3.87 -5.49
N ARG A 52 -13.28 -3.31 -6.41
CA ARG A 52 -11.91 -3.73 -6.65
C ARG A 52 -10.96 -2.87 -5.83
N LEU A 53 -10.04 -3.50 -5.11
CA LEU A 53 -8.98 -2.81 -4.38
C LEU A 53 -7.62 -3.13 -4.98
N HIS A 54 -6.71 -2.19 -4.82
CA HIS A 54 -5.34 -2.22 -5.28
C HIS A 54 -4.40 -2.08 -4.08
N PHE A 55 -3.46 -3.02 -4.00
CA PHE A 55 -2.35 -2.97 -3.05
C PHE A 55 -1.15 -2.36 -3.75
N ILE A 56 -0.54 -1.35 -3.14
CA ILE A 56 0.51 -0.53 -3.76
C ILE A 56 1.65 -0.30 -2.77
N LYS A 57 2.86 -0.03 -3.28
CA LYS A 57 3.97 0.48 -2.46
C LYS A 57 4.59 1.74 -3.03
N PRO A 58 5.13 2.65 -2.19
CA PRO A 58 5.98 3.73 -2.68
C PRO A 58 7.33 3.18 -3.16
N ASN A 59 7.97 3.92 -4.07
CA ASN A 59 9.37 3.69 -4.42
C ASN A 59 10.35 4.55 -3.60
N GLU A 60 9.81 5.38 -2.71
CA GLU A 60 10.56 6.15 -1.73
C GLU A 60 10.71 5.40 -0.41
N GLY A 61 11.55 5.92 0.49
CA GLY A 61 11.75 5.36 1.84
C GLY A 61 10.59 5.69 2.78
N CYS A 62 10.88 6.14 4.00
CA CYS A 62 9.89 6.69 4.92
C CYS A 62 9.10 7.81 4.22
N ILE A 63 7.87 7.52 3.83
CA ILE A 63 7.14 8.37 2.90
C ILE A 63 6.63 9.62 3.62
N GLY A 64 6.79 10.78 3.00
CA GLY A 64 6.28 12.05 3.52
C GLY A 64 7.08 12.67 4.68
N ASP A 65 8.11 12.02 5.21
CA ASP A 65 8.87 12.51 6.40
C ASP A 65 9.51 13.89 6.16
N ASP A 66 10.01 14.11 4.95
CA ASP A 66 10.70 15.34 4.52
C ASP A 66 9.76 16.37 3.83
N THR A 67 8.46 16.10 3.71
CA THR A 67 7.50 16.93 2.94
C THR A 67 6.34 17.47 3.77
N GLN A 68 6.58 17.80 5.04
CA GLN A 68 5.54 18.28 5.98
C GLN A 68 4.70 19.46 5.47
N VAL A 69 5.26 20.32 4.61
CA VAL A 69 4.56 21.49 4.05
C VAL A 69 3.49 21.14 3.00
N THR A 70 3.47 19.91 2.48
CA THR A 70 2.55 19.44 1.43
C THR A 70 1.49 18.49 1.97
N TYR A 71 1.40 18.34 3.30
CA TYR A 71 0.37 17.53 3.93
C TYR A 71 -1.01 18.11 3.69
N THR A 72 -2.00 17.21 3.63
CA THR A 72 -3.41 17.57 3.52
C THR A 72 -4.14 17.07 4.76
N ASP A 73 -5.43 17.36 4.88
CA ASP A 73 -6.26 16.75 5.92
C ASP A 73 -6.26 15.21 5.85
N TYR A 74 -5.91 14.62 4.69
CA TYR A 74 -5.98 13.18 4.42
C TYR A 74 -4.62 12.50 4.31
N CYS A 75 -3.53 13.24 4.09
CA CYS A 75 -2.20 12.67 3.84
C CYS A 75 -1.15 13.35 4.73
N GLY A 76 -0.20 12.54 5.23
CA GLY A 76 0.90 12.95 6.10
C GLY A 76 2.02 11.90 6.07
N ALA A 77 3.09 12.04 6.85
CA ALA A 77 4.16 11.04 6.90
C ALA A 77 3.60 9.63 7.11
N ASN A 78 3.96 8.64 6.30
CA ASN A 78 3.40 7.28 6.37
C ASN A 78 1.88 7.15 6.15
N TRP A 79 1.18 8.16 5.63
CA TRP A 79 -0.26 8.12 5.34
C TRP A 79 -0.53 8.51 3.88
N LEU A 80 -0.91 7.54 3.05
CA LEU A 80 -1.39 7.77 1.69
C LEU A 80 -2.89 7.49 1.61
N CYS A 81 -3.71 8.53 1.48
CA CYS A 81 -5.15 8.36 1.32
C CYS A 81 -5.61 8.59 -0.12
N PHE A 82 -6.50 7.71 -0.57
CA PHE A 82 -7.12 7.74 -1.88
C PHE A 82 -8.64 7.69 -1.73
N HIS A 83 -9.34 8.34 -2.64
CA HIS A 83 -10.72 8.04 -2.90
C HIS A 83 -10.80 6.95 -3.98
N LEU A 84 -11.58 5.90 -3.74
CA LEU A 84 -11.89 4.85 -4.71
C LEU A 84 -13.01 5.35 -5.63
N GLU A 85 -12.64 5.64 -6.87
CA GLU A 85 -13.55 6.11 -7.91
C GLU A 85 -14.51 5.01 -8.40
N ASP A 86 -15.58 5.41 -9.08
CA ASP A 86 -16.62 4.50 -9.59
C ASP A 86 -16.10 3.48 -10.60
N ASP A 87 -15.04 3.81 -11.33
CA ASP A 87 -14.36 2.92 -12.28
C ASP A 87 -13.36 1.96 -11.61
N GLY A 88 -13.25 2.00 -10.28
CA GLY A 88 -12.34 1.17 -9.49
C GLY A 88 -10.95 1.79 -9.29
N THR A 89 -10.63 2.91 -9.94
CA THR A 89 -9.30 3.54 -9.81
C THR A 89 -9.18 4.36 -8.54
N TYR A 90 -7.94 4.59 -8.10
CA TYR A 90 -7.61 5.42 -6.95
C TYR A 90 -7.29 6.84 -7.40
N ARG A 91 -8.01 7.82 -6.83
CA ARG A 91 -7.63 9.23 -6.87
C ARG A 91 -6.98 9.62 -5.56
N PHE A 92 -5.70 9.99 -5.61
CA PHE A 92 -4.93 10.40 -4.45
C PHE A 92 -5.44 11.73 -3.90
N LEU A 93 -5.52 11.85 -2.57
CA LEU A 93 -6.05 13.02 -1.86
C LEU A 93 -4.93 14.00 -1.43
N ALA A 94 -3.86 14.04 -2.21
CA ALA A 94 -2.85 15.08 -2.21
C ALA A 94 -2.30 15.27 -3.64
N GLU A 95 -1.35 16.19 -3.80
CA GLU A 95 -0.76 16.56 -5.09
C GLU A 95 0.62 15.93 -5.29
N GLU A 96 1.21 16.10 -6.48
CA GLU A 96 2.50 15.47 -6.85
C GLU A 96 3.67 15.90 -5.95
N ASP A 97 3.58 17.09 -5.37
CA ASP A 97 4.59 17.65 -4.46
C ASP A 97 4.64 16.98 -3.08
N TYR A 98 3.68 16.11 -2.77
CA TYR A 98 3.75 15.21 -1.62
C TYR A 98 4.99 14.30 -1.66
N PHE A 99 5.37 13.87 -2.86
CA PHE A 99 6.51 12.98 -3.09
C PHE A 99 7.80 13.78 -3.26
N LEU A 100 8.92 13.24 -2.77
CA LEU A 100 10.22 13.89 -2.95
C LEU A 100 10.62 13.92 -4.42
N GLY A 101 10.47 12.80 -5.12
CA GLY A 101 10.78 12.70 -6.56
C GLY A 101 12.12 13.29 -6.95
N GLU A 102 12.08 14.27 -7.86
CA GLU A 102 13.26 14.98 -8.37
C GLU A 102 13.86 15.97 -7.36
N ASN A 103 13.12 16.36 -6.32
CA ASN A 103 13.61 17.22 -5.23
C ASN A 103 14.45 16.43 -4.20
N ALA A 104 14.45 15.09 -4.28
CA ALA A 104 15.24 14.24 -3.39
C ALA A 104 16.76 14.43 -3.60
N THR A 105 17.54 14.08 -2.58
CA THR A 105 19.01 14.07 -2.69
C THR A 105 19.46 13.07 -3.78
N PRO A 106 20.65 13.25 -4.39
CA PRO A 106 21.15 12.32 -5.41
C PRO A 106 21.21 10.86 -4.97
N ASP A 107 21.47 10.60 -3.68
CA ASP A 107 21.51 9.24 -3.15
C ASP A 107 20.10 8.66 -2.96
N ALA A 108 19.13 9.46 -2.54
CA ALA A 108 17.71 9.05 -2.51
C ALA A 108 17.20 8.74 -3.92
N GLN A 109 17.53 9.57 -4.93
CA GLN A 109 17.15 9.30 -6.32
C GLN A 109 17.74 7.99 -6.86
N LYS A 110 19.01 7.67 -6.52
CA LYS A 110 19.61 6.37 -6.86
C LYS A 110 18.85 5.23 -6.19
N TYR A 111 18.46 5.39 -4.93
CA TYR A 111 17.65 4.41 -4.22
C TYR A 111 16.29 4.21 -4.91
N PHE A 112 15.57 5.27 -5.24
CA PHE A 112 14.26 5.17 -5.93
C PHE A 112 14.38 4.46 -7.28
N ALA A 113 15.46 4.73 -8.02
CA ALA A 113 15.76 4.04 -9.27
C ALA A 113 16.06 2.54 -9.05
N LYS A 114 16.78 2.18 -7.98
CA LYS A 114 17.01 0.78 -7.59
C LYS A 114 15.71 0.06 -7.27
N VAL A 115 14.81 0.70 -6.50
CA VAL A 115 13.49 0.17 -6.17
C VAL A 115 12.68 -0.11 -7.43
N ARG A 116 12.55 0.89 -8.32
CA ARG A 116 11.85 0.71 -9.60
C ARG A 116 12.45 -0.40 -10.45
N ALA A 117 13.78 -0.46 -10.57
CA ALA A 117 14.46 -1.47 -11.40
C ALA A 117 14.20 -2.90 -10.88
N SER A 118 14.33 -3.12 -9.58
CA SER A 118 14.08 -4.43 -8.97
C SER A 118 12.61 -4.87 -9.12
N TYR A 119 11.67 -3.93 -8.92
CA TYR A 119 10.24 -4.17 -9.14
C TYR A 119 9.94 -4.53 -10.60
N GLN A 120 10.51 -3.81 -11.58
CA GLN A 120 10.32 -4.13 -12.99
C GLN A 120 10.91 -5.49 -13.36
N GLN A 121 12.03 -5.88 -12.75
CA GLN A 121 12.63 -7.19 -12.96
C GLN A 121 11.69 -8.32 -12.50
N ILE A 122 11.13 -8.25 -11.30
CA ILE A 122 10.21 -9.29 -10.82
C ILE A 122 8.86 -9.27 -11.57
N LYS A 123 8.37 -8.08 -11.95
CA LYS A 123 7.16 -7.94 -12.79
C LYS A 123 7.37 -8.63 -14.14
N GLN A 124 8.54 -8.49 -14.74
CA GLN A 124 8.89 -9.16 -15.98
C GLN A 124 8.97 -10.68 -15.81
N LEU A 125 9.60 -11.17 -14.74
CA LEU A 125 9.64 -12.60 -14.43
C LEU A 125 8.24 -13.20 -14.23
N TYR A 126 7.33 -12.48 -13.57
CA TYR A 126 5.94 -12.89 -13.45
C TYR A 126 5.25 -12.96 -14.81
N ARG A 127 5.43 -11.97 -15.69
CA ARG A 127 4.87 -12.00 -17.05
C ARG A 127 5.37 -13.19 -17.88
N GLU A 128 6.62 -13.59 -17.69
CA GLU A 128 7.24 -14.70 -18.44
C GLU A 128 6.87 -16.08 -17.89
N SER A 129 6.70 -16.22 -16.58
CA SER A 129 6.55 -17.51 -15.90
C SER A 129 5.18 -17.77 -15.29
N GLY A 130 4.40 -16.72 -15.02
CA GLY A 130 3.18 -16.77 -14.21
C GLY A 130 3.43 -17.00 -12.71
N VAL A 131 4.69 -17.01 -12.27
CA VAL A 131 5.07 -17.28 -10.88
C VAL A 131 5.45 -15.98 -10.18
N VAL A 132 4.92 -15.75 -8.99
CA VAL A 132 5.24 -14.58 -8.17
C VAL A 132 6.64 -14.76 -7.57
N VAL A 133 7.56 -13.88 -7.98
CA VAL A 133 8.93 -13.79 -7.46
C VAL A 133 9.01 -12.55 -6.58
N GLN A 134 9.50 -12.70 -5.35
CA GLN A 134 9.65 -11.61 -4.40
C GLN A 134 10.90 -10.78 -4.66
N TRP A 135 12.02 -11.47 -4.82
CA TRP A 135 13.31 -10.87 -5.15
C TRP A 135 14.21 -11.90 -5.83
N LEU A 136 15.38 -11.45 -6.25
CA LEU A 136 16.49 -12.33 -6.61
C LEU A 136 17.53 -12.31 -5.49
N ASP A 137 18.03 -13.49 -5.11
CA ASP A 137 19.13 -13.59 -4.15
C ASP A 137 20.47 -13.15 -4.76
N HIS A 138 21.55 -13.20 -3.97
CA HIS A 138 22.89 -12.81 -4.43
C HIS A 138 23.48 -13.73 -5.51
N TYR A 139 22.83 -14.85 -5.83
CA TYR A 139 23.17 -15.75 -6.95
C TYR A 139 22.24 -15.56 -8.16
N ASN A 140 21.38 -14.53 -8.16
CA ASN A 140 20.32 -14.30 -9.14
C ASN A 140 19.28 -15.44 -9.22
N LEU A 141 19.08 -16.19 -8.14
CA LEU A 141 18.03 -17.20 -8.08
C LEU A 141 16.72 -16.55 -7.59
N PRO A 142 15.56 -16.93 -8.18
CA PRO A 142 14.28 -16.40 -7.77
C PRO A 142 13.89 -16.92 -6.38
N CYS A 143 13.59 -16.01 -5.47
CA CYS A 143 12.90 -16.35 -4.23
C CYS A 143 11.40 -16.15 -4.45
N PHE A 144 10.65 -17.25 -4.34
CA PHE A 144 9.22 -17.25 -4.60
C PHE A 144 8.43 -16.62 -3.47
N GLY A 145 7.35 -15.94 -3.85
CA GLY A 145 6.44 -15.29 -2.92
C GLY A 145 5.12 -15.98 -2.75
N GLY A 146 4.41 -15.50 -1.73
CA GLY A 146 3.00 -15.74 -1.53
C GLY A 146 2.16 -14.50 -1.89
N PRO A 147 0.83 -14.63 -1.83
CA PRO A 147 -0.05 -13.47 -1.83
C PRO A 147 0.19 -12.61 -0.58
N PRO A 148 -0.28 -11.35 -0.57
CA PRO A 148 -0.44 -10.59 0.66
C PRO A 148 -1.28 -11.37 1.68
N ILE A 149 -1.08 -11.08 2.97
CA ILE A 149 -1.94 -11.61 4.03
C ILE A 149 -3.24 -10.80 4.00
N PHE A 150 -4.39 -11.48 3.86
CA PHE A 150 -5.70 -10.82 3.82
C PHE A 150 -6.43 -10.87 5.15
N LEU A 151 -7.15 -9.78 5.46
CA LEU A 151 -7.78 -9.53 6.76
C LEU A 151 -6.82 -9.77 7.94
N PRO A 152 -5.58 -9.27 7.89
CA PRO A 152 -4.62 -9.47 8.96
C PRO A 152 -5.04 -8.68 10.20
N TYR A 153 -4.46 -9.06 11.34
CA TYR A 153 -4.52 -8.23 12.53
C TYR A 153 -3.80 -6.90 12.28
N PHE A 154 -4.48 -5.78 12.52
CA PHE A 154 -3.93 -4.45 12.29
C PHE A 154 -3.23 -3.92 13.56
N TYR A 155 -1.92 -4.04 13.61
CA TYR A 155 -1.11 -3.65 14.76
C TYR A 155 -0.49 -2.25 14.60
N GLN A 156 -0.12 -1.63 15.72
CA GLN A 156 0.60 -0.35 15.75
C GLN A 156 2.02 -0.52 15.24
N GLY A 157 2.49 0.44 14.45
CA GLY A 157 3.88 0.54 14.00
C GLY A 157 4.37 1.97 14.11
N ASN A 158 5.50 2.29 13.47
CA ASN A 158 6.01 3.66 13.46
C ASN A 158 5.03 4.67 12.82
N TRP A 159 4.11 4.25 11.95
CA TRP A 159 3.02 5.10 11.46
C TRP A 159 2.11 5.66 12.55
N SER A 160 2.04 4.98 13.71
CA SER A 160 1.18 5.38 14.81
C SER A 160 1.87 6.30 15.83
N THR A 161 3.18 6.52 15.72
CA THR A 161 3.95 7.38 16.65
C THR A 161 3.93 8.86 16.25
N ILE A 162 3.29 9.17 15.14
CA ILE A 162 3.08 10.51 14.59
C ILE A 162 1.58 10.85 14.62
N GLU A 163 1.26 12.14 14.72
CA GLU A 163 -0.13 12.58 14.71
C GLU A 163 -0.78 12.19 13.37
N PRO A 164 -1.97 11.54 13.37
CA PRO A 164 -2.64 11.18 12.13
C PRO A 164 -3.07 12.44 11.36
N PRO A 165 -3.25 12.36 10.03
CA PRO A 165 -3.86 13.43 9.25
C PRO A 165 -5.20 13.89 9.85
N ALA A 166 -5.49 15.19 9.77
CA ALA A 166 -6.58 15.84 10.52
C ALA A 166 -7.99 15.28 10.23
N ALA A 167 -8.20 14.65 9.08
CA ALA A 167 -9.46 13.98 8.73
C ALA A 167 -9.72 12.71 9.55
N PHE A 168 -8.68 12.15 10.17
CA PHE A 168 -8.75 10.86 10.87
C PHE A 168 -8.65 11.01 12.37
N THR A 169 -9.36 10.13 13.06
CA THR A 169 -9.21 9.94 14.51
C THR A 169 -8.71 8.55 14.78
N THR A 170 -7.77 8.43 15.70
CA THR A 170 -7.31 7.16 16.24
C THR A 170 -7.76 7.03 17.69
N LYS A 171 -8.03 5.80 18.15
CA LYS A 171 -8.15 5.51 19.57
C LYS A 171 -6.90 4.80 20.04
N ASP A 172 -6.39 5.19 21.20
CA ASP A 172 -5.30 4.51 21.88
C ASP A 172 -4.07 4.26 20.95
N TYR A 173 -3.64 5.25 20.15
CA TYR A 173 -2.57 5.06 19.16
C TYR A 173 -1.22 4.65 19.77
N ASP A 174 -1.01 4.95 21.06
CA ASP A 174 0.17 4.53 21.84
C ASP A 174 -0.03 3.20 22.61
N ASN A 175 -1.13 2.48 22.40
CA ASN A 175 -1.41 1.23 23.10
C ASN A 175 -1.17 -0.01 22.22
N TRP A 176 0.04 -0.56 22.35
CA TRP A 176 0.56 -1.66 21.53
C TRP A 176 -0.11 -3.02 21.80
N ASP A 177 -0.98 -3.10 22.81
CA ASP A 177 -1.70 -4.33 23.19
C ASP A 177 -3.07 -4.48 22.51
N LYS A 178 -3.50 -3.51 21.69
CA LYS A 178 -4.82 -3.51 21.03
C LYS A 178 -4.70 -3.39 19.52
N GLU A 179 -5.72 -3.86 18.81
CA GLU A 179 -5.81 -3.62 17.37
C GLU A 179 -5.99 -2.12 17.12
N ALA A 180 -5.27 -1.58 16.15
CA ALA A 180 -5.40 -0.19 15.76
C ALA A 180 -6.82 0.13 15.25
N ASP A 181 -7.30 1.32 15.58
CA ASP A 181 -8.65 1.80 15.23
C ASP A 181 -8.54 3.20 14.64
N ILE A 182 -8.37 3.25 13.31
CA ILE A 182 -8.41 4.48 12.50
C ILE A 182 -9.85 4.69 12.05
N ARG A 183 -10.33 5.94 12.16
CA ARG A 183 -11.69 6.29 11.75
C ARG A 183 -11.74 7.58 10.94
N TYR A 184 -12.63 7.62 9.95
CA TYR A 184 -13.07 8.82 9.26
C TYR A 184 -14.53 9.11 9.61
N GLN A 185 -14.83 10.30 10.12
CA GLN A 185 -16.19 10.70 10.56
C GLN A 185 -16.86 9.65 11.47
N GLY A 186 -16.09 9.03 12.37
CA GLY A 186 -16.55 8.00 13.30
C GLY A 186 -16.66 6.58 12.74
N ARG A 187 -16.49 6.38 11.42
CA ARG A 187 -16.52 5.09 10.73
C ARG A 187 -15.13 4.47 10.69
N ARG A 188 -15.03 3.19 11.04
CA ARG A 188 -13.75 2.47 11.18
C ARG A 188 -13.24 1.97 9.83
N PHE A 189 -11.95 2.15 9.60
CA PHE A 189 -11.23 1.49 8.52
C PHE A 189 -10.99 0.01 8.85
N ILE A 190 -11.09 -0.85 7.85
CA ILE A 190 -10.85 -2.28 7.95
C ILE A 190 -9.52 -2.58 7.29
N CYS A 191 -8.63 -3.33 7.96
CA CYS A 191 -7.39 -3.79 7.33
C CYS A 191 -7.70 -4.97 6.41
N ILE A 192 -7.54 -4.74 5.11
CA ILE A 192 -7.89 -5.66 4.04
C ILE A 192 -6.70 -6.55 3.68
N ALA A 193 -5.51 -5.97 3.59
CA ALA A 193 -4.30 -6.71 3.22
C ALA A 193 -3.08 -6.11 3.92
N ALA A 194 -2.08 -6.95 4.19
CA ALA A 194 -0.77 -6.50 4.60
C ALA A 194 0.33 -7.36 3.98
N ASP A 195 1.48 -6.74 3.73
CA ASP A 195 2.68 -7.44 3.28
C ASP A 195 3.94 -6.59 3.44
N ALA A 196 5.11 -7.21 3.36
CA ALA A 196 6.37 -6.49 3.39
C ALA A 196 6.74 -5.92 2.02
N SER A 197 7.25 -4.69 1.97
CA SER A 197 7.62 -4.05 0.70
C SER A 197 8.74 -4.77 -0.04
N TYR A 198 9.64 -5.42 0.71
CA TYR A 198 10.77 -6.18 0.18
C TYR A 198 10.37 -7.53 -0.44
N TYR A 199 9.11 -7.97 -0.27
CA TYR A 199 8.56 -9.09 -1.02
C TYR A 199 8.10 -8.73 -2.43
N TRP A 200 8.33 -7.48 -2.86
CA TRP A 200 7.92 -6.98 -4.17
C TRP A 200 9.09 -6.28 -4.86
N GLY A 201 10.28 -6.87 -4.76
CA GLY A 201 11.56 -6.26 -5.11
C GLY A 201 12.12 -5.47 -3.93
N GLU A 202 13.11 -4.63 -4.17
CA GLU A 202 13.67 -3.74 -3.16
C GLU A 202 12.58 -2.85 -2.51
N GLY A 203 12.68 -2.64 -1.20
CA GLY A 203 11.79 -1.78 -0.41
C GLY A 203 12.25 -1.73 1.04
N LEU A 204 11.85 -0.70 1.79
CA LEU A 204 12.24 -0.50 3.20
C LEU A 204 11.12 -0.73 4.22
N ALA A 205 9.84 -0.70 3.82
CA ALA A 205 8.76 -0.94 4.76
C ALA A 205 8.68 -2.44 5.08
N ASP A 206 8.74 -2.78 6.37
CA ASP A 206 8.54 -4.14 6.89
C ASP A 206 7.09 -4.55 6.80
N THR A 207 6.16 -3.59 6.86
CA THR A 207 4.75 -3.84 6.59
C THR A 207 4.10 -2.66 5.88
N ILE A 208 3.36 -2.97 4.83
CA ILE A 208 2.41 -2.08 4.15
C ILE A 208 1.02 -2.56 4.55
N PHE A 209 0.17 -1.66 5.05
CA PHE A 209 -1.22 -1.97 5.39
C PHE A 209 -2.20 -1.33 4.41
N LEU A 210 -3.08 -2.14 3.82
CA LEU A 210 -4.23 -1.71 3.03
C LEU A 210 -5.47 -1.63 3.89
N LEU A 211 -5.97 -0.41 4.05
CA LEU A 211 -7.14 -0.10 4.85
C LEU A 211 -8.26 0.42 3.96
N TYR A 212 -9.50 0.04 4.24
CA TYR A 212 -10.67 0.48 3.49
C TYR A 212 -11.84 0.90 4.41
N GLU A 213 -12.44 2.05 4.12
CA GLU A 213 -13.68 2.54 4.73
C GLU A 213 -14.79 2.58 3.65
N PRO A 214 -15.75 1.63 3.68
CA PRO A 214 -16.69 1.45 2.57
C PRO A 214 -17.68 2.60 2.33
N HIS A 215 -18.06 3.38 3.35
CA HIS A 215 -19.12 4.36 3.18
C HIS A 215 -18.67 5.58 2.39
N SER A 216 -17.48 6.07 2.70
CA SER A 216 -16.86 7.23 2.05
C SER A 216 -15.91 6.82 0.93
N ARG A 217 -15.81 5.51 0.67
CA ARG A 217 -14.93 4.90 -0.35
C ARG A 217 -13.49 5.37 -0.20
N LEU A 218 -13.02 5.48 1.04
CA LEU A 218 -11.65 5.87 1.32
C LEU A 218 -10.77 4.64 1.44
N VAL A 219 -9.67 4.67 0.70
CA VAL A 219 -8.57 3.71 0.81
C VAL A 219 -7.41 4.41 1.48
N LEU A 220 -6.79 3.74 2.43
CA LEU A 220 -5.64 4.25 3.15
C LEU A 220 -4.51 3.22 3.08
N MET A 221 -3.31 3.68 2.72
CA MET A 221 -2.07 2.93 2.91
C MET A 221 -1.29 3.55 4.05
N THR A 222 -0.85 2.70 4.98
CA THR A 222 0.10 3.09 6.01
C THR A 222 1.20 2.03 6.17
N PHE A 223 2.29 2.39 6.83
CA PHE A 223 3.55 1.67 6.70
C PHE A 223 4.25 1.53 8.05
N ASP A 224 4.83 0.36 8.29
CA ASP A 224 5.77 0.15 9.38
C ASP A 224 7.19 -0.02 8.83
N TYR A 225 8.13 0.72 9.41
CA TYR A 225 9.56 0.66 9.10
C TYR A 225 10.30 0.51 10.44
N THR A 226 10.84 -0.69 10.69
CA THR A 226 11.47 -1.11 11.96
C THR A 226 12.92 -1.53 11.79
#